data_AF-A0AAU5DKK3-F1
#
_entry.id   AF-A0AAU5DKK3-F1
#
_cell.length_a   1.000
_cell.length_b   1.000
_cell.length_c   1.000
_cell.angle_alpha   90.00
_cell.angle_beta   90.00
_cell.angle_gamma   90.00
#
_symmetry.space_group_name_H-M   'P 1'
#
loop_
_entity.id
_entity.type
_entity.pdbx_description
1 polymer ?
#
loop_
_entity_poly.entity_id
_entity_poly.type
_entity_poly.pdbx_seq_one_letter_code
_entity_poly.pdbx_strand_id
1 'polypeptide(L)'
;MAWFVGTVLLLALLAALLTPRLLRLEQERQERRADEHYRKQLQAATDHAITTAVRARLAEPVVDLHITIPMRVTVGDVIARALEDFALEVPREHAAAMLRHRLEFRGHARWPDLITDAFDDEEDQTP
;
A
#
# COMPACT_ATOMS: atom_id res chain seq x y z
N MET A 1 30.89 -49.36 -13.29
CA MET A 1 29.45 -49.10 -13.48
C MET A 1 28.66 -49.03 -12.17
N ALA A 2 28.90 -49.87 -11.16
CA ALA A 2 28.12 -49.90 -9.91
C ALA A 2 28.28 -48.69 -8.96
N TRP A 3 29.38 -47.93 -9.05
CA TRP A 3 29.64 -46.77 -8.17
C TRP A 3 28.75 -45.54 -8.46
N PHE A 4 28.26 -45.38 -9.69
CA PHE A 4 27.39 -44.26 -10.07
C PHE A 4 25.96 -44.42 -9.53
N VAL A 5 25.50 -45.65 -9.30
CA VAL A 5 24.15 -45.91 -8.81
C VAL A 5 24.02 -45.50 -7.34
N GLY A 6 25.04 -45.79 -6.51
CA GLY A 6 25.05 -45.42 -5.09
C GLY A 6 25.09 -43.91 -4.86
N THR A 7 25.87 -43.17 -5.64
CA THR A 7 25.95 -41.70 -5.53
C THR A 7 24.66 -41.03 -5.99
N VAL A 8 24.02 -41.53 -7.06
CA VAL A 8 22.72 -41.03 -7.52
C VAL A 8 21.63 -41.30 -6.48
N LEU A 9 21.62 -42.49 -5.86
CA LEU A 9 20.64 -42.82 -4.82
C LEU A 9 20.83 -41.93 -3.58
N LEU A 10 22.08 -41.68 -3.17
CA LEU A 10 22.40 -40.84 -2.02
C LEU A 10 22.06 -39.37 -2.26
N LEU A 11 22.32 -38.85 -3.47
CA LEU A 11 21.90 -37.50 -3.88
C LEU A 11 20.38 -37.38 -3.97
N ALA A 12 19.68 -38.39 -4.47
CA ALA A 12 18.21 -38.40 -4.52
C ALA A 12 17.60 -38.40 -3.11
N LEU A 13 18.20 -39.14 -2.17
CA LEU A 13 17.75 -39.18 -0.78
C LEU A 13 18.00 -37.85 -0.06
N LEU A 14 19.17 -37.24 -0.27
CA LEU A 14 19.49 -35.89 0.21
C LEU A 14 18.55 -34.83 -0.38
N ALA A 15 18.29 -34.90 -1.69
CA ALA A 15 17.36 -34.00 -2.35
C ALA A 15 15.94 -34.14 -1.79
N ALA A 16 15.45 -35.37 -1.57
CA ALA A 16 14.14 -35.63 -0.98
C ALA A 16 13.99 -35.11 0.47
N LEU A 17 15.08 -35.12 1.25
CA LEU A 17 15.12 -34.58 2.61
C LEU A 17 15.21 -33.05 2.66
N LEU A 18 15.87 -32.42 1.69
CA LEU A 18 16.12 -30.97 1.65
C LEU A 18 15.05 -30.17 0.87
N THR A 19 14.44 -30.76 -0.16
CA THR A 19 13.41 -30.12 -1.00
C THR A 19 12.25 -29.50 -0.22
N PRO A 20 11.60 -30.15 0.77
CA PRO A 20 10.46 -29.54 1.46
C PRO A 20 10.85 -28.31 2.29
N ARG A 21 12.10 -28.23 2.77
CA ARG A 21 12.59 -27.04 3.48
C ARG A 21 12.89 -25.87 2.54
N LEU A 22 13.46 -26.17 1.37
CA LEU A 22 13.71 -25.14 0.35
C LEU A 22 12.41 -24.57 -0.20
N LEU A 23 11.41 -25.42 -0.48
CA LEU A 23 10.09 -24.99 -0.92
C LEU A 23 9.39 -24.09 0.11
N ARG A 24 9.47 -24.42 1.41
CA ARG A 24 8.92 -23.54 2.46
C ARG A 24 9.60 -22.19 2.51
N LEU A 25 10.93 -22.13 2.40
CA LEU A 25 11.68 -20.87 2.39
C LEU A 25 11.36 -20.03 1.15
N GLU A 26 11.14 -20.66 -0.01
CA GLU A 26 10.72 -19.97 -1.22
C GLU A 26 9.29 -19.44 -1.09
N GLN A 27 8.36 -20.20 -0.51
CA GLN A 27 7.00 -19.74 -0.20
C GLN A 27 7.02 -18.54 0.75
N GLU A 28 7.75 -18.60 1.87
CA GLU A 28 7.88 -17.48 2.80
C GLU A 28 8.47 -16.24 2.12
N ARG A 29 9.44 -16.42 1.21
CA ARG A 29 10.02 -15.30 0.43
C ARG A 29 9.03 -14.73 -0.57
N GLN A 30 8.20 -15.56 -1.21
CA GLN A 30 7.17 -15.12 -2.14
C GLN A 30 6.09 -14.34 -1.41
N GLU A 31 5.64 -14.83 -0.25
CA GLU A 31 4.67 -14.13 0.61
C GLU A 31 5.19 -12.75 1.03
N ARG A 32 6.43 -12.66 1.54
CA ARG A 32 7.03 -11.37 1.91
C ARG A 32 7.13 -10.41 0.73
N ARG A 33 7.49 -10.90 -0.46
CA ARG A 33 7.53 -10.07 -1.67
C ARG A 33 6.14 -9.57 -2.04
N ALA A 34 5.13 -10.44 -1.97
CA ALA A 34 3.76 -10.06 -2.26
C ALA A 34 3.27 -8.95 -1.31
N ASP A 35 3.54 -9.08 -0.01
CA ASP A 35 3.21 -8.05 1.00
C ASP A 35 3.93 -6.73 0.75
N GLU A 36 5.21 -6.79 0.40
CA GLU A 36 5.99 -5.60 0.04
C GLU A 36 5.46 -4.92 -1.23
N HIS A 37 5.10 -5.71 -2.25
CA HIS A 37 4.52 -5.20 -3.48
C HIS A 37 3.16 -4.55 -3.23
N TYR A 38 2.29 -5.20 -2.46
CA TYR A 38 1.00 -4.66 -2.02
C TYR A 38 1.19 -3.29 -1.34
N ARG A 39 2.09 -3.22 -0.34
CA ARG A 39 2.36 -1.98 0.39
C ARG A 39 2.88 -0.87 -0.51
N LYS A 40 3.78 -1.18 -1.43
CA LYS A 40 4.35 -0.20 -2.39
C LYS A 40 3.29 0.33 -3.36
N GLN A 41 2.43 -0.53 -3.88
CA GLN A 41 1.33 -0.14 -4.77
C GLN A 41 0.32 0.76 -4.04
N LEU A 42 -0.10 0.36 -2.84
CA LEU A 42 -1.00 1.17 -2.03
C LEU A 42 -0.39 2.54 -1.70
N GLN A 43 0.88 2.57 -1.28
CA GLN A 43 1.59 3.83 -1.04
C GLN A 43 1.63 4.72 -2.29
N ALA A 44 1.92 4.15 -3.46
CA ALA A 44 1.98 4.89 -4.72
C ALA A 44 0.60 5.46 -5.10
N ALA A 45 -0.47 4.67 -4.96
CA ALA A 45 -1.84 5.11 -5.17
C ALA A 45 -2.23 6.27 -4.23
N THR A 46 -1.90 6.16 -2.94
CA THR A 46 -2.14 7.22 -1.96
C THR A 46 -1.38 8.49 -2.31
N ASP A 47 -0.10 8.37 -2.67
CA ASP A 47 0.74 9.49 -3.06
C ASP A 47 0.19 10.21 -4.31
N HIS A 48 -0.33 9.44 -5.26
CA HIS A 48 -0.97 9.96 -6.46
C HIS A 48 -2.26 10.72 -6.13
N ALA A 49 -3.10 10.17 -5.24
CA ALA A 49 -4.34 10.83 -4.78
C ALA A 49 -4.01 12.18 -4.11
N ILE A 50 -3.06 12.19 -3.17
CA ILE A 50 -2.59 13.41 -2.50
C ILE A 50 -2.05 14.43 -3.51
N THR A 51 -1.19 14.01 -4.44
CA THR A 51 -0.61 14.92 -5.44
C THR A 51 -1.67 15.48 -6.37
N THR A 52 -2.69 14.70 -6.73
CA THR A 52 -3.82 15.17 -7.53
C THR A 52 -4.62 16.24 -6.78
N ALA A 53 -4.93 16.01 -5.50
CA ALA A 53 -5.62 16.98 -4.65
C ALA A 53 -4.84 18.29 -4.48
N VAL A 54 -3.52 18.21 -4.26
CA VAL A 54 -2.65 19.40 -4.19
C VAL A 54 -2.67 20.16 -5.51
N ARG A 55 -2.56 19.47 -6.65
CA ARG A 55 -2.61 20.12 -7.97
C ARG A 55 -3.94 20.78 -8.24
N ALA A 56 -5.05 20.14 -7.89
CA ALA A 56 -6.38 20.71 -8.02
C ALA A 56 -6.50 22.02 -7.22
N ARG A 57 -6.04 22.02 -5.97
CA ARG A 57 -5.99 23.23 -5.13
C ARG A 57 -5.15 24.36 -5.74
N LEU A 58 -4.01 24.03 -6.37
CA LEU A 58 -3.10 25.02 -6.96
C LEU A 58 -3.52 25.50 -8.35
N ALA A 59 -4.37 24.75 -9.05
CA ALA A 59 -4.84 25.09 -10.39
C ALA A 59 -5.93 26.16 -10.38
N GLU A 60 -6.64 26.31 -9.26
CA GLU A 60 -7.73 27.25 -9.14
C GLU A 60 -7.20 28.70 -9.12
N PRO A 61 -7.73 29.61 -9.94
CA PRO A 61 -7.30 31.01 -9.93
C PRO A 61 -7.65 31.67 -8.59
N VAL A 62 -6.68 32.36 -7.99
CA VAL A 62 -6.90 33.17 -6.77
C VAL A 62 -7.75 34.38 -7.15
N VAL A 63 -9.08 34.22 -7.05
CA VAL A 63 -10.07 35.26 -7.33
C VAL A 63 -10.32 36.17 -6.13
N ASP A 64 -10.04 35.70 -4.92
CA ASP A 64 -10.11 36.47 -3.67
C ASP A 64 -8.99 36.03 -2.73
N LEU A 65 -8.20 37.00 -2.23
CA LEU A 65 -7.10 36.77 -1.28
C LEU A 65 -7.59 36.31 0.09
N HIS A 66 -8.88 36.48 0.41
CA HIS A 66 -9.48 36.08 1.69
C HIS A 66 -10.09 34.68 1.66
N ILE A 67 -10.19 34.04 0.48
CA ILE A 67 -10.80 32.72 0.34
C ILE A 67 -9.70 31.68 0.13
N THR A 68 -9.49 30.84 1.14
CA THR A 68 -8.60 29.69 1.02
C THR A 68 -9.37 28.49 0.52
N ILE A 69 -9.02 27.97 -0.66
CA ILE A 69 -9.64 26.77 -1.21
C ILE A 69 -9.13 25.55 -0.42
N PRO A 70 -10.03 24.70 0.12
CA PRO A 70 -9.63 23.55 0.90
C PRO A 70 -8.96 22.48 0.02
N MET A 71 -8.00 21.76 0.61
CA MET A 71 -7.46 20.54 0.01
C MET A 71 -8.36 19.37 0.38
N ARG A 72 -9.03 18.78 -0.60
CA ARG A 72 -9.87 17.60 -0.38
C ARG A 72 -9.19 16.33 -0.90
N VAL A 73 -9.02 15.35 -0.03
CA VAL A 73 -8.55 13.99 -0.38
C VAL A 73 -9.20 12.97 0.54
N THR A 74 -9.86 11.97 -0.03
CA THR A 74 -10.64 10.97 0.70
C THR A 74 -10.05 9.57 0.59
N VAL A 75 -10.46 8.67 1.48
CA VAL A 75 -10.15 7.24 1.41
C VAL A 75 -10.69 6.65 0.11
N GLY A 76 -11.84 7.13 -0.37
CA GLY A 76 -12.41 6.76 -1.66
C GLY A 76 -11.47 7.09 -2.83
N ASP A 77 -10.80 8.25 -2.80
CA ASP A 77 -9.84 8.64 -3.84
C ASP A 77 -8.63 7.68 -3.87
N VAL A 78 -8.18 7.22 -2.70
CA VAL A 78 -7.08 6.24 -2.60
C VAL A 78 -7.50 4.88 -3.15
N ILE A 79 -8.70 4.41 -2.81
CA ILE A 79 -9.23 3.13 -3.32
C ILE A 79 -9.41 3.20 -4.83
N ALA A 80 -9.99 4.29 -5.34
CA ALA A 80 -10.15 4.51 -6.78
C ALA A 80 -8.79 4.45 -7.50
N ARG A 81 -7.77 5.14 -6.98
CA ARG A 81 -6.41 5.09 -7.55
C ARG A 81 -5.76 3.72 -7.45
N ALA A 82 -5.95 3.00 -6.35
CA ALA A 82 -5.41 1.65 -6.20
C ALA A 82 -6.00 0.71 -7.26
N LEU A 83 -7.30 0.82 -7.51
CA LEU A 83 -7.99 0.05 -8.53
C LEU A 83 -7.58 0.46 -9.95
N GLU A 84 -7.57 1.75 -10.25
CA GLU A 84 -7.26 2.29 -11.59
C GLU A 84 -5.80 2.07 -12.00
N ASP A 85 -4.85 2.37 -11.12
CA ASP A 85 -3.42 2.38 -11.46
C ASP A 85 -2.79 0.99 -11.33
N PHE A 86 -3.33 0.14 -10.45
CA PHE A 86 -2.70 -1.14 -10.06
C PHE A 86 -3.62 -2.35 -10.10
N ALA A 87 -4.90 -2.20 -10.46
CA ALA A 87 -5.93 -3.25 -10.36
C ALA A 87 -5.98 -3.87 -8.94
N LEU A 88 -5.74 -3.04 -7.92
CA LEU A 88 -5.61 -3.48 -6.54
C LEU A 88 -6.89 -3.19 -5.76
N GLU A 89 -7.55 -4.24 -5.28
CA GLU A 89 -8.64 -4.12 -4.32
C GLU A 89 -8.08 -3.89 -2.91
N VAL A 90 -8.51 -2.80 -2.27
CA VAL A 90 -7.96 -2.36 -0.98
C VAL A 90 -9.10 -2.19 0.02
N PRO A 91 -9.05 -2.85 1.19
CA PRO A 91 -9.99 -2.59 2.28
C PRO A 91 -9.94 -1.12 2.73
N ARG A 92 -11.10 -0.54 3.06
CA ARG A 92 -11.20 0.87 3.50
C ARG A 92 -10.21 1.19 4.62
N GLU A 93 -10.09 0.31 5.61
CA GLU A 93 -9.19 0.47 6.76
C GLU A 93 -7.71 0.58 6.35
N HIS A 94 -7.27 -0.22 5.37
CA HIS A 94 -5.90 -0.17 4.86
C HIS A 94 -5.64 1.12 4.09
N ALA A 95 -6.61 1.55 3.27
CA ALA A 95 -6.52 2.81 2.54
C ALA A 95 -6.53 4.01 3.49
N ALA A 96 -7.38 3.99 4.53
CA ALA A 96 -7.44 5.03 5.57
C ALA A 96 -6.13 5.10 6.36
N ALA A 97 -5.61 3.96 6.83
CA ALA A 97 -4.34 3.90 7.55
C ALA A 97 -3.17 4.41 6.71
N MET A 98 -3.11 4.03 5.42
CA MET A 98 -2.09 4.54 4.52
C MET A 98 -2.25 6.04 4.26
N LEU A 99 -3.48 6.51 4.04
CA LEU A 99 -3.76 7.93 3.81
C LEU A 99 -3.34 8.78 5.01
N ARG A 100 -3.72 8.39 6.24
CA ARG A 100 -3.25 9.01 7.48
C ARG A 100 -1.72 9.08 7.53
N HIS A 101 -1.06 7.93 7.36
CA HIS A 101 0.40 7.83 7.40
C HIS A 101 1.09 8.75 6.39
N ARG A 102 0.58 8.82 5.15
CA ARG A 102 1.17 9.63 4.08
C ARG A 102 0.90 11.12 4.23
N LEU A 103 -0.27 11.50 4.74
CA LEU A 103 -0.58 12.89 5.08
C LEU A 103 0.35 13.41 6.19
N GLU A 104 0.61 12.59 7.21
CA GLU A 104 1.56 12.90 8.27
C GLU A 104 2.99 13.02 7.73
N PHE A 105 3.45 12.01 6.98
CA PHE A 105 4.80 11.97 6.43
C PHE A 105 5.10 13.17 5.51
N ARG A 106 4.12 13.59 4.71
CA ARG A 106 4.25 14.75 3.81
C ARG A 106 4.00 16.10 4.49
N GLY A 107 3.61 16.11 5.77
CA GLY A 107 3.30 17.33 6.51
C GLY A 107 1.98 18.00 6.12
N HIS A 108 1.11 17.31 5.40
CA HIS A 108 -0.22 17.80 5.01
C HIS A 108 -1.27 17.60 6.12
N ALA A 109 -1.05 16.67 7.05
CA ALA A 109 -2.00 16.37 8.12
C ALA A 109 -2.36 17.58 9.02
N ARG A 110 -1.52 18.62 9.06
CA ARG A 110 -1.75 19.85 9.84
C ARG A 110 -2.19 21.04 8.98
N TRP A 111 -2.53 20.81 7.72
CA TRP A 111 -3.03 21.88 6.88
C TRP A 111 -4.41 22.33 7.38
N PRO A 112 -4.61 23.63 7.64
CA PRO A 112 -5.83 24.13 8.28
C PRO A 112 -7.09 23.87 7.45
N ASP A 113 -6.94 23.78 6.12
CA ASP A 113 -8.05 23.56 5.19
C ASP A 113 -8.05 22.14 4.58
N LEU A 114 -7.45 21.16 5.27
CA LEU A 114 -7.50 19.76 4.84
C LEU A 114 -8.88 19.16 5.15
N ILE A 115 -9.53 18.61 4.14
CA ILE A 115 -10.77 17.85 4.26
C ILE A 115 -10.49 16.40 3.85
N THR A 116 -10.61 15.48 4.81
CA THR A 116 -10.36 14.04 4.61
C THR A 116 -11.19 13.19 5.56
N ASP A 117 -11.74 12.08 5.08
CA ASP A 117 -12.47 11.09 5.88
C ASP A 117 -11.55 10.00 6.48
N ALA A 118 -10.23 10.21 6.37
CA ALA A 118 -9.23 9.29 6.89
C ALA A 118 -9.12 9.32 8.42
N PHE A 119 -9.65 10.35 9.10
CA PHE A 119 -9.62 10.49 10.55
C PHE A 119 -11.00 10.27 11.21
N ASP A 120 -12.05 10.05 10.41
CA ASP A 120 -13.44 9.98 10.88
C ASP A 120 -13.77 8.69 11.66
N ASP A 121 -12.81 7.79 11.86
CA ASP A 121 -13.02 6.50 12.52
C ASP A 121 -13.21 6.61 14.06
N GLU A 122 -13.16 7.81 14.67
CA GLU A 122 -13.17 8.01 16.13
C GLU A 122 -14.49 8.54 16.76
N GLU A 123 -15.51 8.98 16.00
CA GLU A 123 -16.67 9.70 16.61
C GLU A 123 -17.93 8.86 16.93
N ASP A 124 -18.06 7.60 16.53
CA ASP A 124 -19.33 6.83 16.66
C ASP A 124 -19.31 5.68 17.70
N GLN A 125 -18.41 5.69 18.69
CA GLN A 125 -18.37 4.68 19.77
C GLN A 125 -18.56 5.26 21.18
N THR A 126 -19.49 6.20 21.34
CA THR A 126 -20.00 6.58 22.67
C THR A 126 -21.45 6.10 22.81
N PRO A 127 -21.77 5.19 23.75
CA PRO A 127 -23.13 4.70 23.98
C PRO A 127 -24.06 5.77 24.59
#